data_AF-A0A423U287-F1
#
_entry.id   AF-A0A423U287-F1
#
_cell.length_a   1.000
_cell.length_b   1.000
_cell.length_c   1.000
_cell.angle_alpha   90.00
_cell.angle_beta   90.00
_cell.angle_gamma   90.00
#
_symmetry.space_group_name_H-M   'P 1'
#
loop_
_entity.id
_entity.type
_entity.pdbx_description
1 polymer ?
#
loop_
_entity_poly.entity_id
_entity_poly.type
_entity_poly.pdbx_seq_one_letter_code
_entity_poly.pdbx_strand_id
1 'polypeptide(L)'
;MKRITNPIQILNTPLSTLTPNPPILFLAANWHLWLLCGLLGLSVATYMSYLSLLAAGDAAGDSAWTRAAPRPARHRLLRLVEESPHFLIHTPGCVIPDIDPDHPSIAKYKGKPQDMVCSTKRPLTATEDLFLLLLEDNLEDYGISSKASLRCGYQGIVRVEQDPKKYNGACDKKFELRESKPLEAHRTLIGEDGVLVTCWDGAEQVYQNVHYFIQPRRSRGKRQAFLKSHGQRGTRPDQLSVAIMGTDAVARGNLRRHMPKTFRFLREELDAIDLSGYVKVADNTDPNMYAVLMGLTAKEFKQNKCRPRQNAKYDDCPLIFKNFSQAGYVTAFAEDAPWMGIFHYNQVGYVKEPTDYYNRPYFQVSEKYISHNGQYGSSNGKLCQGGTPSITVIITTLGRG
;
A
#
# COMPACT_ATOMS: atom_id res chain seq x y z
N MET A 1 -39.07 12.90 17.77
CA MET A 1 -39.53 12.46 19.11
C MET A 1 -39.94 11.00 19.08
N LYS A 2 -39.09 10.13 19.64
CA LYS A 2 -39.42 8.94 20.47
C LYS A 2 -38.06 8.43 20.99
N ARG A 3 -37.79 8.68 22.27
CA ARG A 3 -36.62 8.16 22.99
C ARG A 3 -36.76 6.65 23.09
N ILE A 4 -35.73 5.90 22.70
CA ILE A 4 -35.57 4.51 23.09
C ILE A 4 -34.37 4.47 24.04
N THR A 5 -34.69 4.40 25.33
CA THR A 5 -33.79 4.10 26.44
C THR A 5 -33.70 2.58 26.59
N ASN A 6 -32.48 2.05 26.77
CA ASN A 6 -32.07 0.63 26.94
C ASN A 6 -31.75 -0.19 25.67
N PRO A 7 -30.47 -0.53 25.43
CA PRO A 7 -30.06 -1.58 24.52
C PRO A 7 -29.73 -2.87 25.31
N ILE A 8 -30.76 -3.62 25.70
CA ILE A 8 -30.64 -5.06 25.97
C ILE A 8 -31.85 -5.72 25.33
N GLN A 9 -31.72 -6.04 24.03
CA GLN A 9 -32.44 -7.09 23.29
C GLN A 9 -32.21 -6.88 21.78
N ILE A 10 -31.02 -7.22 21.28
CA ILE A 10 -30.84 -7.60 19.86
C ILE A 10 -29.87 -8.78 19.81
N LEU A 11 -30.32 -9.90 20.39
CA LEU A 11 -29.82 -11.24 20.10
C LEU A 11 -31.05 -12.14 20.16
N ASN A 12 -31.90 -12.04 19.12
CA ASN A 12 -32.90 -13.02 18.66
C ASN A 12 -34.03 -12.36 17.83
N THR A 13 -33.66 -11.55 16.83
CA THR A 13 -34.58 -11.17 15.75
C THR A 13 -33.89 -11.40 14.41
N PRO A 14 -34.57 -11.97 13.40
CA PRO A 14 -33.98 -12.20 12.08
C PRO A 14 -33.81 -10.85 11.39
N LEU A 15 -32.57 -10.42 11.20
CA LEU A 15 -32.27 -9.14 10.54
C LEU A 15 -32.10 -9.32 9.03
N SER A 16 -33.22 -9.36 8.34
CA SER A 16 -33.34 -8.93 6.95
C SER A 16 -33.58 -7.42 6.91
N THR A 17 -32.62 -6.59 7.33
CA THR A 17 -32.55 -5.13 7.05
C THR A 17 -31.26 -4.54 7.66
N LEU A 18 -30.11 -4.72 7.01
CA LEU A 18 -28.93 -3.87 7.24
C LEU A 18 -28.27 -3.61 5.88
N THR A 19 -27.97 -2.35 5.61
CA THR A 19 -27.40 -1.82 4.38
C THR A 19 -25.94 -2.24 4.19
N PRO A 20 -25.41 -2.30 2.95
CA PRO A 20 -24.12 -2.87 2.67
C PRO A 20 -23.05 -1.77 2.61
N ASN A 21 -22.19 -1.64 3.62
CA ASN A 21 -20.90 -0.96 3.46
C ASN A 21 -19.85 -1.63 4.37
N PRO A 22 -18.67 -2.02 3.84
CA PRO A 22 -17.64 -2.71 4.60
C PRO A 22 -16.80 -1.72 5.44
N PRO A 23 -16.24 -2.13 6.59
CA PRO A 23 -15.29 -1.33 7.35
C PRO A 23 -13.92 -1.29 6.65
N ILE A 24 -13.41 -0.08 6.39
CA ILE A 24 -12.05 0.16 5.85
C ILE A 24 -11.14 0.55 7.03
N LEU A 25 -10.03 -0.18 7.19
CA LEU A 25 -9.01 0.12 8.22
C LEU A 25 -7.91 1.01 7.62
N PHE A 26 -7.75 2.22 8.16
CA PHE A 26 -6.69 3.16 7.78
C PHE A 26 -5.53 3.13 8.77
N LEU A 27 -4.29 3.08 8.26
CA LEU A 27 -3.06 3.07 9.06
C LEU A 27 -2.07 4.11 8.55
N ALA A 28 -1.41 4.82 9.47
CA ALA A 28 -0.46 5.88 9.15
C ALA A 28 0.68 5.99 10.19
N ALA A 29 1.90 6.31 9.75
CA ALA A 29 3.13 6.49 10.56
C ALA A 29 3.70 7.92 10.40
N ASN A 30 4.65 8.43 11.19
CA ASN A 30 5.18 9.82 11.06
C ASN A 30 6.70 9.91 11.30
N TRP A 31 7.40 10.77 10.54
CA TRP A 31 8.87 10.96 10.52
C TRP A 31 9.26 12.38 10.98
N HIS A 32 10.12 12.51 12.00
CA HIS A 32 10.80 13.80 12.32
C HIS A 32 12.28 13.69 12.78
N LEU A 33 12.94 12.53 12.76
CA LEU A 33 14.26 12.40 13.41
C LEU A 33 15.50 12.55 12.50
N TRP A 34 15.34 12.62 11.17
CA TRP A 34 16.48 12.61 10.24
C TRP A 34 17.09 13.99 9.93
N LEU A 35 16.43 15.09 10.32
CA LEU A 35 16.97 16.45 10.16
C LEU A 35 18.17 16.73 11.09
N LEU A 36 18.36 15.95 12.16
CA LEU A 36 19.47 16.15 13.11
C LEU A 36 20.75 15.40 12.75
N CYS A 37 20.69 14.25 12.07
CA CYS A 37 21.89 13.49 11.70
C CYS A 37 22.66 14.11 10.52
N GLY A 38 21.97 14.80 9.60
CA GLY A 38 22.62 15.50 8.49
C GLY A 38 23.43 16.74 8.92
N LEU A 39 23.08 17.35 10.06
CA LEU A 39 23.71 18.58 10.55
C LEU A 39 25.00 18.34 11.35
N LEU A 40 25.29 17.10 11.79
CA LEU A 40 26.41 16.83 12.70
C LEU A 40 27.56 16.00 12.10
N GLY A 41 27.50 15.62 10.83
CA GLY A 41 28.68 15.10 10.10
C GLY A 41 29.39 13.89 10.74
N LEU A 42 28.70 13.08 11.55
CA LEU A 42 29.29 11.93 12.22
C LEU A 42 29.08 10.65 11.41
N SER A 43 30.17 9.92 11.15
CA SER A 43 30.12 8.66 10.42
C SER A 43 29.36 7.58 11.18
N VAL A 44 28.64 6.72 10.45
CA VAL A 44 27.84 5.59 10.93
C VAL A 44 28.66 4.58 11.79
N ALA A 45 29.99 4.57 11.65
CA ALA A 45 30.88 3.64 12.32
C ALA A 45 31.01 3.87 13.83
N THR A 46 30.94 5.12 14.31
CA THR A 46 31.18 5.43 15.73
C THR A 46 29.99 5.07 16.62
N TYR A 47 28.77 5.00 16.07
CA TYR A 47 27.55 4.64 16.82
C TYR A 47 27.41 3.13 17.03
N MET A 48 27.91 2.31 16.09
CA MET A 48 27.83 0.85 16.16
C MET A 48 28.77 0.23 17.20
N SER A 49 29.89 0.90 17.51
CA SER A 49 30.82 0.46 18.55
C SER A 49 30.27 0.64 19.97
N TYR A 50 29.37 1.61 20.19
CA TYR A 50 28.80 1.90 21.51
C TYR A 50 27.71 0.90 21.93
N LEU A 51 26.95 0.36 20.96
CA LEU A 51 25.87 -0.60 21.20
C LEU A 51 26.36 -2.03 21.45
N SER A 52 27.60 -2.34 21.09
CA SER A 52 28.18 -3.68 21.27
C SER A 52 28.68 -3.94 22.70
N LEU A 53 28.85 -2.89 23.53
CA LEU A 53 29.32 -3.02 24.92
C LEU A 53 28.21 -3.18 25.97
N LEU A 54 26.93 -3.02 25.62
CA LEU A 54 25.80 -3.09 26.57
C LEU A 54 25.02 -4.42 26.53
N ALA A 55 25.44 -5.38 25.70
CA ALA A 55 24.73 -6.64 25.47
C ALA A 55 25.47 -7.89 25.99
N ALA A 56 26.23 -7.76 27.08
CA ALA A 56 26.78 -8.89 27.83
C ALA A 56 26.17 -8.87 29.24
N GLY A 57 25.18 -9.72 29.47
CA GLY A 57 24.47 -9.82 30.75
C GLY A 57 23.32 -10.83 30.70
N ASP A 58 23.69 -12.09 30.91
CA ASP A 58 22.92 -13.23 31.42
C ASP A 58 21.76 -13.86 30.63
N ALA A 59 22.03 -15.12 30.28
CA ALA A 59 21.09 -16.14 29.85
C ALA A 59 20.81 -17.10 31.02
N ALA A 60 19.55 -17.52 31.20
CA ALA A 60 19.15 -18.89 31.54
C ALA A 60 17.62 -18.97 31.74
N GLY A 61 17.00 -20.04 31.22
CA GLY A 61 15.66 -20.47 31.66
C GLY A 61 14.80 -21.09 30.57
N ASP A 62 15.00 -22.39 30.31
CA ASP A 62 14.07 -23.26 29.58
C ASP A 62 12.74 -23.43 30.34
N SER A 63 11.60 -23.42 29.63
CA SER A 63 10.49 -24.33 29.94
C SER A 63 9.46 -24.41 28.81
N ALA A 64 8.95 -25.62 28.63
CA ALA A 64 8.18 -26.09 27.50
C ALA A 64 6.72 -25.60 27.46
N TRP A 65 6.19 -25.60 26.24
CA TRP A 65 4.85 -25.18 25.85
C TRP A 65 3.76 -26.18 26.25
N THR A 66 2.73 -25.69 26.95
CA THR A 66 1.31 -26.06 26.73
C THR A 66 0.41 -25.02 27.39
N ARG A 67 -0.33 -24.20 26.62
CA ARG A 67 -1.51 -23.47 27.15
C ARG A 67 -2.68 -23.60 26.18
N ALA A 68 -3.75 -24.19 26.69
CA ALA A 68 -5.05 -24.31 26.05
C ALA A 68 -5.64 -22.93 25.70
N ALA A 69 -6.44 -22.88 24.63
CA ALA A 69 -7.17 -21.68 24.23
C ALA A 69 -8.10 -21.19 25.37
N PRO A 70 -8.06 -19.90 25.77
CA PRO A 70 -9.01 -19.38 26.74
C PRO A 70 -10.42 -19.34 26.14
N ARG A 71 -11.42 -19.72 26.93
CA ARG A 71 -12.85 -19.58 26.60
C ARG A 71 -13.19 -18.11 26.29
N PRO A 72 -14.21 -17.84 25.45
CA PRO A 72 -14.58 -16.48 25.09
C PRO A 72 -15.03 -15.71 26.34
N ALA A 73 -14.18 -14.78 26.79
CA ALA A 73 -14.58 -13.80 27.78
C ALA A 73 -15.67 -12.93 27.14
N ARG A 74 -16.83 -12.84 27.80
CA ARG A 74 -17.86 -11.84 27.48
C ARG A 74 -17.15 -10.48 27.36
N HIS A 75 -17.17 -9.88 26.16
CA HIS A 75 -16.67 -8.54 25.93
C HIS A 75 -17.47 -7.55 26.79
N ARG A 76 -16.98 -7.29 28.00
CA ARG A 76 -17.27 -6.04 28.69
C ARG A 76 -16.53 -4.99 27.88
N LEU A 77 -17.23 -4.25 27.01
CA LEU A 77 -16.70 -3.01 26.45
C LEU A 77 -16.11 -2.24 27.64
N LEU A 78 -14.81 -1.96 27.57
CA LEU A 78 -14.08 -1.22 28.60
C LEU A 78 -14.69 0.18 28.72
N ARG A 79 -15.74 0.32 29.54
CA ARG A 79 -16.20 1.57 30.14
C ARG A 79 -15.21 1.95 31.24
N LEU A 80 -13.97 2.23 30.85
CA LEU A 80 -12.90 2.71 31.75
C LEU A 80 -12.13 3.89 31.14
N VAL A 81 -12.69 4.56 30.13
CA VAL A 81 -12.21 5.89 29.76
C VAL A 81 -13.12 6.87 30.49
N GLU A 82 -12.61 7.45 31.58
CA GLU A 82 -13.14 8.73 32.05
C GLU A 82 -12.97 9.72 30.89
N GLU A 83 -14.08 10.19 30.32
CA GLU A 83 -14.08 11.27 29.33
C GLU A 83 -13.58 12.55 30.02
N SER A 84 -12.27 12.73 30.05
CA SER A 84 -11.64 13.98 30.45
C SER A 84 -11.48 14.83 29.18
N PRO A 85 -11.86 16.12 29.18
CA PRO A 85 -11.75 17.00 28.01
C PRO A 85 -10.30 17.20 27.52
N HIS A 86 -9.32 16.64 28.22
CA HIS A 86 -7.90 16.75 27.90
C HIS A 86 -7.26 15.44 27.41
N PHE A 87 -7.95 14.29 27.51
CA PHE A 87 -7.36 12.97 27.23
C PHE A 87 -8.30 12.07 26.42
N LEU A 88 -7.77 11.48 25.34
CA LEU A 88 -8.42 10.41 24.59
C LEU A 88 -8.41 9.09 25.36
N ILE A 89 -7.34 8.82 26.10
CA ILE A 89 -7.19 7.67 27.00
C ILE A 89 -6.54 8.17 28.27
N HIS A 90 -7.14 7.90 29.42
CA HIS A 90 -6.56 8.20 30.73
C HIS A 90 -6.67 6.97 31.62
N THR A 91 -5.61 6.17 31.63
CA THR A 91 -5.49 4.97 32.47
C THR A 91 -4.15 4.97 33.20
N PRO A 92 -3.99 4.24 34.31
CA PRO A 92 -2.71 4.18 35.03
C PRO A 92 -1.52 3.71 34.20
N GLY A 93 -1.74 2.92 33.13
CA GLY A 93 -0.68 2.40 32.26
C GLY A 93 -0.55 3.10 30.90
N CYS A 94 -1.50 3.96 30.53
CA CYS A 94 -1.52 4.62 29.24
C CYS A 94 -2.29 5.94 29.33
N VAL A 95 -1.63 7.02 28.93
CA VAL A 95 -2.20 8.36 28.87
C VAL A 95 -1.99 8.89 27.46
N ILE A 96 -3.08 9.19 26.76
CA ILE A 96 -3.08 9.79 25.42
C ILE A 96 -3.83 11.12 25.52
N PRO A 97 -3.15 12.27 25.34
CA PRO A 97 -3.82 13.57 25.35
C PRO A 97 -4.72 13.75 24.12
N ASP A 98 -5.83 14.47 24.30
CA ASP A 98 -6.65 14.94 23.18
C ASP A 98 -6.11 16.28 22.69
N ILE A 99 -5.23 16.21 21.68
CA ILE A 99 -4.56 17.38 21.12
C ILE A 99 -5.43 17.97 19.99
N ASP A 100 -5.79 19.25 20.13
CA ASP A 100 -6.45 20.01 19.07
C ASP A 100 -5.55 20.05 17.81
N PRO A 101 -5.98 19.42 16.70
CA PRO A 101 -5.21 19.40 15.47
C PRO A 101 -5.03 20.80 14.88
N ASP A 102 -5.83 21.80 15.25
CA ASP A 102 -5.82 23.14 14.67
C ASP A 102 -5.30 24.24 15.61
N HIS A 103 -4.77 23.86 16.79
CA HIS A 103 -4.32 24.78 17.84
C HIS A 103 -3.45 25.93 17.30
N PRO A 104 -3.61 27.19 17.77
CA PRO A 104 -2.90 28.35 17.21
C PRO A 104 -1.36 28.22 17.16
N SER A 105 -0.76 27.49 18.10
CA SER A 105 0.70 27.27 18.16
C SER A 105 1.29 26.61 16.91
N ILE A 106 0.48 25.87 16.16
CA ILE A 106 0.93 25.19 14.94
C ILE A 106 0.61 25.97 13.65
N ALA A 107 -0.07 27.11 13.74
CA ALA A 107 -0.46 27.90 12.58
C ALA A 107 0.74 28.26 11.68
N LYS A 108 1.89 28.56 12.30
CA LYS A 108 3.17 28.83 11.61
C LYS A 108 3.72 27.65 10.81
N TYR A 109 3.27 26.42 11.09
CA TYR A 109 3.67 25.21 10.36
C TYR A 109 2.65 24.79 9.30
N LYS A 110 1.51 25.49 9.18
CA LYS A 110 0.49 25.20 8.15
C LYS A 110 0.91 25.86 6.83
N GLY A 111 1.38 25.06 5.88
CA GLY A 111 1.61 25.49 4.51
C GLY A 111 0.38 25.28 3.63
N LYS A 112 0.22 26.06 2.56
CA LYS A 112 -0.75 25.72 1.52
C LYS A 112 -0.21 24.52 0.73
N PRO A 113 -0.99 23.43 0.58
CA PRO A 113 -0.62 22.37 -0.34
C PRO A 113 -0.55 22.98 -1.75
N GLN A 114 0.49 22.61 -2.49
CA GLN A 114 0.60 22.97 -3.90
C GLN A 114 -0.18 21.94 -4.73
N ASP A 115 -0.72 22.38 -5.87
CA ASP A 115 -1.41 21.49 -6.80
C ASP A 115 -0.40 20.62 -7.55
N MET A 116 -0.68 19.31 -7.63
CA MET A 116 0.22 18.38 -8.31
C MET A 116 -0.07 18.31 -9.80
N VAL A 117 0.78 18.97 -10.61
CA VAL A 117 0.70 18.94 -12.08
C VAL A 117 1.86 18.12 -12.63
N CYS A 118 1.55 16.94 -13.18
CA CYS A 118 2.53 16.06 -13.80
C CYS A 118 2.73 16.35 -15.29
N SER A 119 1.68 16.69 -16.03
CA SER A 119 1.82 17.16 -17.40
C SER A 119 0.68 18.08 -17.76
N THR A 120 0.94 19.06 -18.63
CA THR A 120 -0.08 19.77 -19.39
C THR A 120 -0.53 18.98 -20.63
N LYS A 121 0.27 17.96 -20.97
CA LYS A 121 0.10 16.88 -21.95
C LYS A 121 -1.16 16.05 -21.76
N ARG A 122 -2.19 16.04 -22.63
CA ARG A 122 -3.16 14.93 -22.59
C ARG A 122 -2.46 13.63 -23.01
N PRO A 123 -2.70 12.48 -22.36
CA PRO A 123 -1.96 11.26 -22.69
C PRO A 123 -2.34 10.70 -24.08
N LEU A 124 -1.36 10.24 -24.87
CA LEU A 124 -1.64 9.54 -26.14
C LEU A 124 -2.25 8.16 -25.95
N THR A 125 -2.12 7.55 -24.77
CA THR A 125 -2.67 6.22 -24.52
C THR A 125 -3.43 6.13 -23.20
N ALA A 126 -4.47 5.33 -23.19
CA ALA A 126 -5.32 5.07 -22.03
C ALA A 126 -5.72 3.59 -21.96
N THR A 127 -6.34 3.20 -20.84
CA THR A 127 -6.83 1.83 -20.64
C THR A 127 -8.34 1.79 -20.40
N GLU A 128 -8.97 0.83 -21.07
CA GLU A 128 -10.37 0.45 -20.89
C GLU A 128 -10.42 -1.07 -20.71
N ASP A 129 -10.70 -1.51 -19.48
CA ASP A 129 -10.59 -2.91 -19.06
C ASP A 129 -9.22 -3.53 -19.39
N LEU A 130 -9.18 -4.44 -20.38
CA LEU A 130 -7.98 -5.12 -20.87
C LEU A 130 -7.45 -4.54 -22.18
N PHE A 131 -8.01 -3.42 -22.63
CA PHE A 131 -7.66 -2.80 -23.88
C PHE A 131 -6.78 -1.58 -23.66
N LEU A 132 -5.71 -1.51 -24.44
CA LEU A 132 -4.90 -0.32 -24.61
C LEU A 132 -5.46 0.48 -25.78
N LEU A 133 -5.77 1.74 -25.49
CA LEU A 133 -6.32 2.70 -26.45
C LEU A 133 -5.24 3.65 -26.92
N LEU A 134 -5.24 3.97 -28.22
CA LEU A 134 -4.50 5.08 -28.79
C LEU A 134 -5.45 6.26 -29.02
N LEU A 135 -5.21 7.35 -28.31
CA LEU A 135 -6.05 8.54 -28.32
C LEU A 135 -5.57 9.53 -29.39
N GLU A 136 -6.10 9.37 -30.60
CA GLU A 136 -5.70 10.17 -31.78
C GLU A 136 -6.05 11.66 -31.63
N ASP A 137 -7.11 11.98 -30.88
CA ASP A 137 -7.51 13.37 -30.59
C ASP A 137 -6.47 14.15 -29.75
N ASN A 138 -5.47 13.45 -29.18
CA ASN A 138 -4.42 14.05 -28.37
C ASN A 138 -3.10 14.22 -29.12
N LEU A 139 -3.03 13.89 -30.42
CA LEU A 139 -1.80 13.98 -31.23
C LEU A 139 -1.22 15.40 -31.30
N GLU A 140 -2.08 16.41 -31.36
CA GLU A 140 -1.69 17.82 -31.46
C GLU A 140 -0.83 18.30 -30.28
N ASP A 141 -1.09 17.78 -29.07
CA ASP A 141 -0.32 18.11 -27.86
C ASP A 141 1.16 17.67 -27.98
N TYR A 142 1.44 16.72 -28.86
CA TYR A 142 2.78 16.16 -29.12
C TYR A 142 3.40 16.67 -30.42
N GLY A 143 2.75 17.64 -31.10
CA GLY A 143 3.26 18.19 -32.36
C GLY A 143 3.16 17.23 -33.54
N ILE A 144 2.30 16.22 -33.45
CA ILE A 144 2.15 15.18 -34.47
C ILE A 144 1.03 15.59 -35.44
N SER A 145 1.39 15.87 -36.69
CA SER A 145 0.46 16.37 -37.71
C SER A 145 -0.49 15.30 -38.26
N SER A 146 -0.12 14.03 -38.22
CA SER A 146 -0.98 12.94 -38.70
C SER A 146 -0.66 11.61 -38.01
N LYS A 147 -1.68 10.75 -37.86
CA LYS A 147 -1.51 9.39 -37.33
C LYS A 147 -0.55 8.53 -38.18
N ALA A 148 -0.44 8.81 -39.49
CA ALA A 148 0.39 8.05 -40.41
C ALA A 148 1.90 8.18 -40.12
N SER A 149 2.36 9.29 -39.54
CA SER A 149 3.76 9.48 -39.16
C SER A 149 4.09 8.85 -37.80
N LEU A 150 3.06 8.60 -36.98
CA LEU A 150 3.20 8.06 -35.62
C LEU A 150 3.26 6.53 -35.61
N ARG A 151 4.44 6.02 -35.22
CA ARG A 151 4.67 4.60 -34.95
C ARG A 151 4.67 4.35 -33.45
N CYS A 152 3.68 3.66 -32.94
CA CYS A 152 3.62 3.23 -31.54
C CYS A 152 3.88 1.72 -31.43
N GLY A 153 4.58 1.32 -30.37
CA GLY A 153 4.74 -0.07 -29.99
C GLY A 153 4.60 -0.24 -28.49
N TYR A 154 4.30 -1.46 -28.06
CA TYR A 154 4.22 -1.81 -26.64
C TYR A 154 5.07 -3.05 -26.35
N GLN A 155 5.74 -3.01 -25.19
CA GLN A 155 6.55 -4.11 -24.68
C GLN A 155 5.93 -4.65 -23.40
N GLY A 156 5.64 -5.95 -23.37
CA GLY A 156 5.17 -6.63 -22.17
C GLY A 156 6.21 -6.60 -21.05
N ILE A 157 5.80 -6.24 -19.84
CA ILE A 157 6.66 -6.21 -18.66
C ILE A 157 6.54 -7.55 -17.94
N VAL A 158 7.68 -8.22 -17.72
CA VAL A 158 7.74 -9.53 -17.05
C VAL A 158 8.68 -9.43 -15.86
N ARG A 159 8.21 -9.86 -14.69
CA ARG A 159 9.07 -10.06 -13.52
C ARG A 159 9.97 -11.28 -13.76
N VAL A 160 11.27 -11.13 -13.48
CA VAL A 160 12.21 -12.25 -13.54
C VAL A 160 12.24 -12.94 -12.17
N GLU A 161 11.54 -14.06 -12.07
CA GLU A 161 11.57 -14.87 -10.84
C GLU A 161 12.90 -15.63 -10.70
N GLN A 162 13.35 -15.81 -9.46
CA GLN A 162 14.51 -16.64 -9.13
C GLN A 162 14.06 -17.93 -8.42
N ASP A 163 14.94 -18.93 -8.37
CA ASP A 163 14.70 -20.16 -7.61
C ASP A 163 14.67 -19.80 -6.10
N PRO A 164 13.62 -20.16 -5.35
CA PRO A 164 13.56 -19.95 -3.90
C PRO A 164 14.73 -20.54 -3.11
N LYS A 165 15.42 -21.55 -3.65
CA LYS A 165 16.64 -22.16 -3.08
C LYS A 165 17.93 -21.49 -3.55
N LYS A 166 17.89 -20.76 -4.67
CA LYS A 166 19.05 -20.09 -5.30
C LYS A 166 18.65 -18.68 -5.74
N TYR A 167 18.73 -17.73 -4.81
CA TYR A 167 18.42 -16.32 -5.06
C TYR A 167 19.54 -15.39 -4.58
N ASN A 168 19.57 -14.17 -5.10
CA ASN A 168 20.45 -13.10 -4.63
C ASN A 168 19.64 -11.89 -4.13
N GLY A 169 20.34 -10.89 -3.59
CA GLY A 169 19.72 -9.66 -3.07
C GLY A 169 18.99 -8.78 -4.09
N ALA A 170 18.92 -9.20 -5.36
CA ALA A 170 18.21 -8.53 -6.44
C ALA A 170 17.00 -9.35 -6.95
N CYS A 171 16.52 -10.36 -6.20
CA CYS A 171 15.39 -11.21 -6.61
C CYS A 171 14.09 -10.45 -6.90
N ASP A 172 13.91 -9.28 -6.30
CA ASP A 172 12.72 -8.44 -6.48
C ASP A 172 13.04 -7.08 -7.15
N LYS A 173 14.15 -7.04 -7.90
CA LYS A 173 14.64 -5.86 -8.64
C LYS A 173 14.79 -6.13 -10.14
N LYS A 174 14.50 -7.34 -10.59
CA LYS A 174 14.71 -7.77 -11.98
C LYS A 174 13.38 -7.88 -12.71
N PHE A 175 13.34 -7.22 -13.86
CA PHE A 175 12.29 -7.31 -14.83
C PHE A 175 12.90 -7.39 -16.23
N GLU A 176 12.14 -7.94 -17.16
CA GLU A 176 12.46 -8.00 -18.57
C GLU A 176 11.34 -7.34 -19.36
N LEU A 177 11.72 -6.67 -20.45
CA LEU A 177 10.78 -6.17 -21.44
C LEU A 177 10.76 -7.16 -22.60
N ARG A 178 9.57 -7.62 -22.96
CA ARG A 178 9.38 -8.46 -24.14
C ARG A 178 9.70 -7.68 -25.43
N GLU A 179 9.77 -8.42 -26.52
CA GLU A 179 9.80 -7.84 -27.86
C GLU A 179 8.63 -6.87 -28.06
N SER A 180 8.92 -5.75 -28.71
CA SER A 180 7.92 -4.72 -28.98
C SER A 180 6.94 -5.20 -30.03
N LYS A 181 5.65 -5.13 -29.71
CA LYS A 181 4.55 -5.39 -30.64
C LYS A 181 4.00 -4.05 -31.14
N PRO A 182 3.61 -3.94 -32.42
CA PRO A 182 3.10 -2.69 -32.94
C PRO A 182 1.70 -2.39 -32.36
N LEU A 183 1.44 -1.10 -32.08
CA LEU A 183 0.15 -0.58 -31.63
C LEU A 183 -0.54 0.08 -32.83
N GLU A 184 -1.08 -0.75 -33.72
CA GLU A 184 -1.65 -0.32 -35.01
C GLU A 184 -3.14 0.02 -34.91
N ALA A 185 -3.87 -0.70 -34.07
CA ALA A 185 -5.29 -0.48 -33.87
C ALA A 185 -5.55 0.59 -32.82
N HIS A 186 -6.62 1.36 -33.01
CA HIS A 186 -7.16 2.30 -32.01
C HIS A 186 -7.37 1.61 -30.65
N ARG A 187 -7.74 0.32 -30.68
CA ARG A 187 -8.03 -0.50 -29.50
C ARG A 187 -7.34 -1.85 -29.61
N THR A 188 -6.42 -2.14 -28.69
CA THR A 188 -5.60 -3.37 -28.70
C THR A 188 -5.80 -4.17 -27.42
N LEU A 189 -6.17 -5.45 -27.54
CA LEU A 189 -6.31 -6.34 -26.38
C LEU A 189 -4.93 -6.71 -25.83
N ILE A 190 -4.72 -6.47 -24.54
CA ILE A 190 -3.47 -6.76 -23.84
C ILE A 190 -3.64 -8.01 -22.98
N GLY A 191 -2.74 -8.99 -23.14
CA GLY A 191 -2.71 -10.23 -22.33
C GLY A 191 -1.70 -10.18 -21.18
N GLU A 192 -0.79 -9.21 -21.24
CA GLU A 192 0.24 -8.93 -20.27
C GLU A 192 -0.32 -8.12 -19.10
N ASP A 193 0.25 -8.33 -17.91
CA ASP A 193 -0.18 -7.62 -16.71
C ASP A 193 0.22 -6.14 -16.73
N GLY A 194 1.26 -5.79 -17.49
CA GLY A 194 1.61 -4.41 -17.73
C GLY A 194 2.48 -4.27 -18.95
N VAL A 195 2.44 -3.10 -19.56
CA VAL A 195 3.16 -2.81 -20.80
C VAL A 195 3.83 -1.45 -20.72
N LEU A 196 5.02 -1.35 -21.31
CA LEU A 196 5.67 -0.08 -21.64
C LEU A 196 5.27 0.28 -23.07
N VAL A 197 4.61 1.41 -23.25
CA VAL A 197 4.28 1.95 -24.57
C VAL A 197 5.32 3.00 -24.92
N THR A 198 5.82 2.95 -26.14
CA THR A 198 6.67 3.98 -26.72
C THR A 198 6.15 4.34 -28.11
N CYS A 199 6.10 5.63 -28.42
CA CYS A 199 5.74 6.13 -29.74
C CYS A 199 6.82 7.03 -30.31
N TRP A 200 7.00 6.94 -31.63
CA TRP A 200 7.96 7.68 -32.41
C TRP A 200 7.28 8.41 -33.57
N ASP A 201 7.70 9.65 -33.82
CA ASP A 201 7.41 10.38 -35.05
C ASP A 201 8.71 10.46 -35.87
N GLY A 202 8.75 9.75 -36.99
CA GLY A 202 10.01 9.50 -37.69
C GLY A 202 11.05 8.80 -36.79
N ALA A 203 12.14 9.49 -36.46
CA ALA A 203 13.20 9.00 -35.57
C ALA A 203 13.10 9.54 -34.13
N GLU A 204 12.23 10.52 -33.87
CA GLU A 204 12.10 11.16 -32.57
C GLU A 204 11.13 10.38 -31.67
N GLN A 205 11.55 10.08 -30.43
CA GLN A 205 10.65 9.50 -29.43
C GLN A 205 9.78 10.61 -28.81
N VAL A 206 8.50 10.63 -29.16
CA VAL A 206 7.57 11.70 -28.75
C VAL A 206 6.73 11.35 -27.52
N TYR A 207 6.59 10.06 -27.22
CA TYR A 207 5.74 9.61 -26.11
C TYR A 207 6.22 8.30 -25.50
N GLN A 208 6.08 8.20 -24.18
CA GLN A 208 6.33 6.97 -23.43
C GLN A 208 5.39 6.91 -22.22
N ASN A 209 4.81 5.74 -21.95
CA ASN A 209 3.95 5.54 -20.78
C ASN A 209 3.92 4.07 -20.35
N VAL A 210 3.53 3.81 -19.11
CA VAL A 210 3.38 2.46 -18.55
C VAL A 210 1.94 2.25 -18.12
N HIS A 211 1.36 1.13 -18.54
CA HIS A 211 0.00 0.73 -18.16
C HIS A 211 0.03 -0.59 -17.41
N TYR A 212 -0.80 -0.69 -16.37
CA TYR A 212 -0.98 -1.89 -15.55
C TYR A 212 -2.43 -2.40 -15.70
N PHE A 213 -2.59 -3.73 -15.76
CA PHE A 213 -3.83 -4.42 -16.06
C PHE A 213 -4.12 -5.49 -15.01
N ILE A 214 -5.36 -5.53 -14.52
CA ILE A 214 -5.86 -6.59 -13.63
C ILE A 214 -6.30 -7.78 -14.49
N GLN A 215 -5.33 -8.59 -14.89
CA GLN A 215 -5.56 -9.72 -15.79
C GLN A 215 -6.42 -10.82 -15.11
N PRO A 216 -7.59 -11.22 -15.67
CA PRO A 216 -8.46 -12.24 -15.06
C PRO A 216 -7.79 -13.61 -14.91
N ARG A 217 -6.80 -13.91 -15.76
CA ARG A 217 -6.01 -15.16 -15.70
C ARG A 217 -5.31 -15.35 -14.35
N ARG A 218 -4.94 -14.26 -13.66
CA ARG A 218 -4.24 -14.29 -12.36
C ARG A 218 -5.12 -14.84 -11.24
N SER A 219 -6.43 -14.54 -11.28
CA SER A 219 -7.38 -14.94 -10.24
C SER A 219 -8.34 -16.06 -10.66
N ARG A 220 -8.26 -16.53 -11.91
CA ARG A 220 -9.18 -17.52 -12.51
C ARG A 220 -9.36 -18.78 -11.64
N GLY A 221 -8.26 -19.36 -11.14
CA GLY A 221 -8.31 -20.57 -10.33
C GLY A 221 -9.10 -20.38 -9.03
N LYS A 222 -8.78 -19.31 -8.28
CA LYS A 222 -9.46 -18.96 -7.03
C LYS A 222 -10.94 -18.61 -7.26
N ARG A 223 -11.24 -17.81 -8.29
CA ARG A 223 -12.61 -17.46 -8.68
C ARG A 223 -13.44 -18.69 -9.05
N GLN A 224 -12.87 -19.63 -9.81
CA GLN A 224 -13.55 -20.88 -10.15
C GLN A 224 -13.78 -21.78 -8.93
N ALA A 225 -12.79 -21.90 -8.04
CA ALA A 225 -12.93 -22.66 -6.80
C ALA A 225 -14.03 -22.08 -5.90
N PHE A 226 -14.10 -20.74 -5.82
CA PHE A 226 -15.16 -20.03 -5.12
C PHE A 226 -16.54 -20.32 -5.72
N LEU A 227 -16.70 -20.19 -7.04
CA LEU A 227 -17.97 -20.45 -7.73
C LEU A 227 -18.42 -21.92 -7.60
N LYS A 228 -17.49 -22.87 -7.62
CA LYS A 228 -17.79 -24.29 -7.41
C LYS A 228 -18.30 -24.58 -6.00
N SER A 229 -17.76 -23.89 -5.00
CA SER A 229 -18.13 -24.12 -3.59
C SER A 229 -19.38 -23.34 -3.15
N HIS A 230 -19.73 -22.24 -3.82
CA HIS A 230 -20.81 -21.32 -3.39
C HIS A 230 -21.92 -21.11 -4.44
N GLY A 231 -21.81 -21.71 -5.63
CA GLY A 231 -22.74 -21.51 -6.74
C GLY A 231 -22.60 -20.14 -7.40
N GLN A 232 -23.45 -19.85 -8.39
CA GLN A 232 -23.42 -18.58 -9.13
C GLN A 232 -24.12 -17.41 -8.41
N ARG A 233 -24.88 -17.69 -7.35
CA ARG A 233 -25.70 -16.69 -6.61
C ARG A 233 -25.26 -16.47 -5.17
N GLY A 234 -24.19 -17.12 -4.70
CA GLY A 234 -23.79 -17.07 -3.30
C GLY A 234 -22.93 -15.85 -2.98
N THR A 235 -23.51 -14.66 -2.84
CA THR A 235 -22.96 -13.72 -1.86
C THR A 235 -22.97 -14.46 -0.53
N ARG A 236 -21.80 -14.83 -0.02
CA ARG A 236 -21.67 -15.13 1.40
C ARG A 236 -21.94 -13.81 2.13
N PRO A 237 -23.01 -13.67 2.93
CA PRO A 237 -23.15 -12.50 3.79
C PRO A 237 -21.97 -12.39 4.77
N ASP A 238 -21.25 -13.49 5.00
CA ASP A 238 -20.15 -13.66 5.93
C ASP A 238 -18.74 -13.46 5.33
N GLN A 239 -18.59 -13.30 4.00
CA GLN A 239 -17.27 -13.14 3.37
C GLN A 239 -17.12 -11.76 2.74
N LEU A 240 -16.59 -10.83 3.54
CA LEU A 240 -16.33 -9.45 3.12
C LEU A 240 -15.02 -9.34 2.33
N SER A 241 -15.02 -8.52 1.29
CA SER A 241 -13.79 -7.99 0.70
C SER A 241 -13.08 -7.07 1.70
N VAL A 242 -11.76 -7.21 1.82
CA VAL A 242 -10.95 -6.43 2.76
C VAL A 242 -9.96 -5.58 1.99
N ALA A 243 -10.01 -4.26 2.19
CA ALA A 243 -9.04 -3.31 1.67
C ALA A 243 -8.27 -2.69 2.85
N ILE A 244 -6.94 -2.80 2.79
CA ILE A 244 -6.03 -2.15 3.76
C ILE A 244 -5.29 -1.06 3.01
N MET A 245 -5.51 0.19 3.40
CA MET A 245 -4.86 1.36 2.79
C MET A 245 -3.94 2.03 3.81
N GLY A 246 -2.67 2.12 3.46
CA GLY A 246 -1.64 2.79 4.26
C GLY A 246 -1.16 4.07 3.59
N THR A 247 -0.81 5.07 4.39
CA THR A 247 -0.08 6.27 3.91
C THR A 247 1.19 6.47 4.74
N ASP A 248 2.33 6.59 4.06
CA ASP A 248 3.59 6.97 4.68
C ASP A 248 3.84 8.47 4.38
N ALA A 249 4.02 9.38 5.34
CA ALA A 249 3.92 9.25 6.79
C ALA A 249 2.97 10.33 7.33
N VAL A 250 1.76 9.95 7.73
CA VAL A 250 0.75 10.87 8.28
C VAL A 250 0.43 10.57 9.75
N ALA A 251 0.49 11.57 10.64
CA ALA A 251 -0.09 11.45 11.99
C ALA A 251 -1.61 11.74 11.98
N ARG A 252 -2.39 11.21 12.93
CA ARG A 252 -3.86 11.48 13.03
C ARG A 252 -4.21 12.96 12.99
N GLY A 253 -3.49 13.80 13.74
CA GLY A 253 -3.69 15.26 13.70
C GLY A 253 -3.25 15.90 12.38
N ASN A 254 -2.34 15.28 11.62
CA ASN A 254 -1.94 15.75 10.30
C ASN A 254 -2.99 15.40 9.22
N LEU A 255 -3.59 14.20 9.29
CA LEU A 255 -4.70 13.77 8.44
C LEU A 255 -5.88 14.75 8.56
N ARG A 256 -6.27 15.09 9.79
CA ARG A 256 -7.37 16.04 10.06
C ARG A 256 -7.11 17.43 9.46
N ARG A 257 -5.87 17.92 9.53
CA ARG A 257 -5.47 19.24 9.01
C ARG A 257 -5.33 19.31 7.50
N HIS A 258 -4.57 18.39 6.91
CA HIS A 258 -4.13 18.48 5.52
C HIS A 258 -4.98 17.65 4.55
N MET A 259 -5.82 16.75 5.08
CA MET A 259 -6.79 16.00 4.29
C MET A 259 -8.21 16.09 4.91
N PRO A 260 -8.74 17.30 5.17
CA PRO A 260 -10.02 17.47 5.86
C PRO A 260 -11.20 16.91 5.05
N LYS A 261 -11.11 16.94 3.71
CA LYS A 261 -12.11 16.31 2.82
C LYS A 261 -12.13 14.79 3.00
N THR A 262 -10.96 14.15 3.01
CA THR A 262 -10.83 12.71 3.23
C THR A 262 -11.32 12.33 4.62
N PHE A 263 -10.88 13.05 5.66
CA PHE A 263 -11.31 12.77 7.04
C PHE A 263 -12.83 12.88 7.20
N ARG A 264 -13.44 13.91 6.61
CA ARG A 264 -14.90 14.08 6.61
C ARG A 264 -15.59 12.93 5.90
N PHE A 265 -15.15 12.58 4.69
CA PHE A 265 -15.70 11.48 3.92
C PHE A 265 -15.66 10.16 4.71
N LEU A 266 -14.53 9.85 5.34
CA LEU A 266 -14.40 8.65 6.17
C LEU A 266 -15.41 8.65 7.33
N ARG A 267 -15.51 9.76 8.06
CA ARG A 267 -16.36 9.83 9.25
C ARG A 267 -17.85 9.92 8.94
N GLU A 268 -18.22 10.75 7.99
CA GLU A 268 -19.61 11.16 7.75
C GLU A 268 -20.29 10.33 6.67
N GLU A 269 -19.57 9.90 5.64
CA GLU A 269 -20.15 9.16 4.51
C GLU A 269 -19.96 7.65 4.66
N LEU A 270 -18.80 7.21 5.15
CA LEU A 270 -18.49 5.79 5.35
C LEU A 270 -18.77 5.27 6.77
N ASP A 271 -19.15 6.15 7.70
CA ASP A 271 -19.32 5.83 9.12
C ASP A 271 -18.11 5.06 9.69
N ALA A 272 -16.91 5.46 9.29
CA ALA A 272 -15.68 4.78 9.66
C ALA A 272 -15.38 4.94 11.16
N ILE A 273 -14.94 3.85 11.79
CA ILE A 273 -14.58 3.84 13.21
C ILE A 273 -13.19 4.49 13.39
N ASP A 274 -13.15 5.65 14.06
CA ASP A 274 -11.90 6.33 14.45
C ASP A 274 -11.28 5.65 15.67
N LEU A 275 -10.25 4.83 15.45
CA LEU A 275 -9.45 4.18 16.49
C LEU A 275 -8.53 5.20 17.18
N SER A 276 -9.12 6.09 17.98
CA SER A 276 -8.43 7.24 18.60
C SER A 276 -7.29 6.84 19.55
N GLY A 277 -7.32 5.61 20.07
CA GLY A 277 -6.26 5.02 20.90
C GLY A 277 -5.18 4.25 20.14
N TYR A 278 -5.27 4.18 18.81
CA TYR A 278 -4.31 3.44 17.99
C TYR A 278 -3.00 4.22 17.89
N VAL A 279 -1.90 3.57 18.28
CA VAL A 279 -0.55 4.16 18.29
C VAL A 279 0.44 3.26 17.56
N LYS A 280 1.48 3.88 17.00
CA LYS A 280 2.62 3.18 16.41
C LYS A 280 3.41 2.47 17.52
N VAL A 281 3.93 1.28 17.23
CA VAL A 281 4.75 0.48 18.16
C VAL A 281 6.23 0.86 18.14
N ALA A 282 6.65 1.65 17.14
CA ALA A 282 8.03 2.11 16.97
C ALA A 282 8.08 3.33 16.03
N ASP A 283 9.26 3.93 15.87
CA ASP A 283 9.37 5.18 15.11
C ASP A 283 9.29 5.04 13.60
N ASN A 284 9.93 4.01 13.04
CA ASN A 284 10.06 3.81 11.60
C ASN A 284 8.93 2.94 11.02
N THR A 285 8.72 3.00 9.71
CA THR A 285 7.68 2.23 8.99
C THR A 285 7.82 0.71 9.21
N ASP A 286 9.00 0.15 9.00
CA ASP A 286 9.31 -1.29 9.14
C ASP A 286 8.71 -1.96 10.40
N PRO A 287 9.10 -1.58 11.64
CA PRO A 287 8.59 -2.26 12.84
C PRO A 287 7.08 -2.13 13.03
N ASN A 288 6.47 -1.04 12.55
CA ASN A 288 5.02 -0.89 12.58
C ASN A 288 4.34 -1.83 11.59
N MET A 289 4.92 -2.00 10.39
CA MET A 289 4.39 -2.90 9.38
C MET A 289 4.55 -4.37 9.78
N TYR A 290 5.61 -4.75 10.51
CA TYR A 290 5.71 -6.09 11.09
C TYR A 290 4.57 -6.38 12.08
N ALA A 291 4.25 -5.41 12.95
CA ALA A 291 3.17 -5.58 13.92
C ALA A 291 1.81 -5.70 13.22
N VAL A 292 1.52 -4.82 12.26
CA VAL A 292 0.23 -4.78 11.56
C VAL A 292 0.04 -5.98 10.62
N LEU A 293 1.04 -6.27 9.79
CA LEU A 293 0.90 -7.22 8.68
C LEU A 293 1.33 -8.63 9.04
N MET A 294 2.05 -8.83 10.15
CA MET A 294 2.53 -10.15 10.58
C MET A 294 2.17 -10.49 12.03
N GLY A 295 1.69 -9.53 12.82
CA GLY A 295 1.46 -9.74 14.25
C GLY A 295 2.75 -9.95 15.04
N LEU A 296 3.88 -9.44 14.55
CA LEU A 296 5.21 -9.65 15.16
C LEU A 296 5.77 -8.35 15.72
N THR A 297 6.38 -8.41 16.90
CA THR A 297 7.27 -7.36 17.39
C THR A 297 8.55 -7.31 16.55
N ALA A 298 9.27 -6.19 16.59
CA ALA A 298 10.57 -6.07 15.94
C ALA A 298 11.60 -7.10 16.46
N LYS A 299 11.49 -7.50 17.73
CA LYS A 299 12.32 -8.54 18.35
C LYS A 299 11.97 -9.91 17.77
N GLU A 300 10.69 -10.30 17.77
CA GLU A 300 10.23 -11.56 17.20
C GLU A 300 10.55 -11.67 15.70
N PHE A 301 10.41 -10.57 14.96
CA PHE A 301 10.75 -10.52 13.54
C PHE A 301 12.24 -10.83 13.29
N LYS A 302 13.14 -10.33 14.15
CA LYS A 302 14.58 -10.65 14.08
C LYS A 302 14.91 -12.07 14.53
N GLN A 303 14.11 -12.63 15.44
CA GLN A 303 14.33 -13.94 16.04
C GLN A 303 13.65 -15.09 15.29
N ASN A 304 12.65 -14.82 14.44
CA ASN A 304 11.92 -15.85 13.70
C ASN A 304 12.53 -16.12 12.30
N LYS A 305 11.86 -16.98 11.53
CA LYS A 305 12.24 -17.40 10.17
C LYS A 305 12.18 -16.29 9.10
N CYS A 306 11.61 -15.12 9.39
CA CYS A 306 11.53 -13.98 8.47
C CYS A 306 12.88 -13.34 8.20
N ARG A 307 13.73 -13.22 9.21
CA ARG A 307 15.04 -12.58 9.07
C ARG A 307 16.16 -13.29 9.83
N PRO A 308 16.39 -14.60 9.57
CA PRO A 308 17.50 -15.31 10.19
C PRO A 308 18.87 -14.76 9.78
N ARG A 309 18.97 -14.05 8.65
CA ARG A 309 20.21 -13.45 8.10
C ARG A 309 19.89 -12.15 7.35
N GLN A 310 20.91 -11.34 7.05
CA GLN A 310 20.74 -10.07 6.33
C GLN A 310 20.07 -10.22 4.95
N ASN A 311 20.22 -11.38 4.29
CA ASN A 311 19.65 -11.68 2.97
C ASN A 311 18.40 -12.58 3.01
N ALA A 312 17.66 -12.56 4.13
CA ALA A 312 16.44 -13.33 4.22
C ALA A 312 15.33 -12.77 3.32
N LYS A 313 14.51 -13.67 2.77
CA LYS A 313 13.37 -13.37 1.93
C LYS A 313 12.08 -13.31 2.74
N TYR A 314 11.13 -12.46 2.36
CA TYR A 314 9.84 -12.35 3.03
C TYR A 314 8.84 -13.45 2.67
N ASP A 315 9.18 -14.30 1.72
CA ASP A 315 8.38 -15.44 1.25
C ASP A 315 8.02 -16.42 2.39
N ASP A 316 8.80 -16.47 3.48
CA ASP A 316 8.53 -17.37 4.62
C ASP A 316 7.84 -16.67 5.80
N CYS A 317 7.56 -15.38 5.69
CA CYS A 317 6.91 -14.61 6.76
C CYS A 317 5.41 -14.87 6.88
N PRO A 318 4.83 -14.74 8.09
CA PRO A 318 3.39 -14.90 8.32
C PRO A 318 2.61 -13.62 7.93
N LEU A 319 2.78 -13.18 6.68
CA LEU A 319 2.10 -12.02 6.14
C LEU A 319 0.58 -12.26 6.04
N ILE A 320 -0.22 -11.30 6.49
CA ILE A 320 -1.68 -11.42 6.58
C ILE A 320 -2.35 -11.81 5.25
N PHE A 321 -1.84 -11.31 4.13
CA PHE A 321 -2.37 -11.66 2.81
C PHE A 321 -2.15 -13.14 2.44
N LYS A 322 -1.21 -13.85 3.07
CA LYS A 322 -1.07 -15.30 2.90
C LYS A 322 -2.23 -16.05 3.55
N ASN A 323 -2.70 -15.59 4.72
CA ASN A 323 -3.87 -16.15 5.38
C ASN A 323 -5.12 -15.94 4.52
N PHE A 324 -5.29 -14.74 3.96
CA PHE A 324 -6.38 -14.46 3.00
C PHE A 324 -6.26 -15.36 1.75
N SER A 325 -5.07 -15.50 1.17
CA SER A 325 -4.84 -16.37 0.02
C SER A 325 -5.21 -17.84 0.31
N GLN A 326 -4.82 -18.36 1.49
CA GLN A 326 -5.18 -19.71 1.96
C GLN A 326 -6.68 -19.87 2.19
N ALA A 327 -7.37 -18.82 2.63
CA ALA A 327 -8.82 -18.77 2.75
C ALA A 327 -9.55 -18.59 1.39
N GLY A 328 -8.82 -18.63 0.27
CA GLY A 328 -9.39 -18.57 -1.08
C GLY A 328 -9.62 -17.15 -1.62
N TYR A 329 -9.16 -16.11 -0.92
CA TYR A 329 -9.25 -14.73 -1.41
C TYR A 329 -8.31 -14.48 -2.58
N VAL A 330 -8.80 -13.69 -3.53
CA VAL A 330 -7.95 -13.03 -4.51
C VAL A 330 -7.21 -11.90 -3.81
N THR A 331 -5.88 -11.88 -3.88
CA THR A 331 -5.03 -10.95 -3.15
C THR A 331 -4.30 -9.98 -4.07
N ALA A 332 -4.19 -8.74 -3.63
CA ALA A 332 -3.40 -7.71 -4.29
C ALA A 332 -2.50 -7.01 -3.26
N PHE A 333 -1.28 -6.65 -3.67
CA PHE A 333 -0.39 -5.81 -2.90
C PHE A 333 0.27 -4.79 -3.84
N ALA A 334 0.19 -3.52 -3.45
CA ALA A 334 0.72 -2.43 -4.24
C ALA A 334 1.31 -1.30 -3.40
N GLU A 335 2.38 -0.72 -3.92
CA GLU A 335 3.08 0.44 -3.35
C GLU A 335 3.44 1.42 -4.48
N ASP A 336 3.47 2.73 -4.18
CA ASP A 336 3.70 3.81 -5.15
C ASP A 336 5.16 4.22 -5.31
N ALA A 337 6.03 3.75 -4.41
CA ALA A 337 7.46 4.03 -4.40
C ALA A 337 8.29 2.74 -4.34
N PRO A 338 8.39 1.97 -5.43
CA PRO A 338 9.10 0.69 -5.41
C PRO A 338 10.58 0.80 -4.99
N TRP A 339 11.29 1.89 -5.26
CA TRP A 339 12.69 2.00 -4.80
C TRP A 339 12.84 1.95 -3.27
N MET A 340 11.81 2.39 -2.51
CA MET A 340 11.79 2.44 -1.04
C MET A 340 10.62 1.69 -0.40
N GLY A 341 10.04 0.72 -1.09
CA GLY A 341 8.92 -0.07 -0.58
C GLY A 341 9.22 -0.74 0.77
N ILE A 342 8.17 -0.98 1.56
CA ILE A 342 8.20 -1.45 2.96
C ILE A 342 9.01 -2.75 3.12
N PHE A 343 9.02 -3.60 2.09
CA PHE A 343 9.70 -4.90 2.11
C PHE A 343 11.00 -4.92 1.27
N HIS A 344 11.41 -3.78 0.71
CA HIS A 344 12.50 -3.70 -0.27
C HIS A 344 13.59 -2.70 0.12
N TYR A 345 13.27 -1.67 0.92
CA TYR A 345 14.26 -0.70 1.36
C TYR A 345 15.29 -1.35 2.29
N ASN A 346 16.56 -1.40 1.88
CA ASN A 346 17.64 -2.12 2.57
C ASN A 346 17.35 -3.61 2.84
N GLN A 347 16.51 -4.21 1.99
CA GLN A 347 16.03 -5.58 2.14
C GLN A 347 15.99 -6.28 0.77
N VAL A 348 15.91 -7.61 0.78
CA VAL A 348 15.93 -8.43 -0.45
C VAL A 348 14.56 -8.46 -1.14
N GLY A 349 13.47 -8.28 -0.40
CA GLY A 349 12.11 -8.38 -0.92
C GLY A 349 11.60 -9.81 -0.97
N TYR A 350 10.83 -10.10 -2.02
CA TYR A 350 10.25 -11.40 -2.28
C TYR A 350 11.00 -12.12 -3.40
N VAL A 351 11.17 -13.43 -3.29
CA VAL A 351 11.69 -14.25 -4.41
C VAL A 351 10.56 -14.62 -5.36
N LYS A 352 9.37 -14.92 -4.84
CA LYS A 352 8.14 -15.16 -5.58
C LYS A 352 7.14 -14.03 -5.38
N GLU A 353 6.23 -13.85 -6.33
CA GLU A 353 5.17 -12.84 -6.17
C GLU A 353 4.35 -13.12 -4.89
N PRO A 354 4.19 -12.13 -3.99
CA PRO A 354 3.57 -12.36 -2.68
C PRO A 354 2.03 -12.48 -2.73
N THR A 355 1.42 -12.02 -3.82
CA THR A 355 -0.04 -11.89 -4.03
C THR A 355 -0.40 -12.19 -5.49
N ASP A 356 -1.69 -12.43 -5.78
CA ASP A 356 -2.14 -12.72 -7.15
C ASP A 356 -1.92 -11.53 -8.10
N TYR A 357 -2.06 -10.32 -7.57
CA TYR A 357 -1.74 -9.06 -8.24
C TYR A 357 -0.64 -8.34 -7.47
N TYR A 358 0.48 -8.07 -8.13
CA TYR A 358 1.66 -7.43 -7.54
C TYR A 358 2.19 -6.33 -8.44
N ASN A 359 2.03 -5.06 -8.05
CA ASN A 359 2.27 -3.92 -8.97
C ASN A 359 3.76 -3.59 -9.17
N ARG A 360 4.64 -4.04 -8.27
CA ARG A 360 6.03 -3.56 -8.19
C ARG A 360 6.82 -3.65 -9.50
N PRO A 361 6.81 -4.76 -10.26
CA PRO A 361 7.61 -4.84 -11.48
C PRO A 361 7.25 -3.75 -12.49
N TYR A 362 5.96 -3.41 -12.59
CA TYR A 362 5.44 -2.38 -13.49
C TYR A 362 5.78 -0.98 -12.97
N PHE A 363 5.67 -0.78 -11.66
CA PHE A 363 6.07 0.48 -11.03
C PHE A 363 7.59 0.71 -11.10
N GLN A 364 8.43 -0.33 -11.08
CA GLN A 364 9.88 -0.21 -11.31
C GLN A 364 10.21 0.24 -12.74
N VAL A 365 9.50 -0.29 -13.74
CA VAL A 365 9.60 0.20 -15.12
C VAL A 365 9.13 1.65 -15.18
N SER A 366 8.00 1.96 -14.54
CA SER A 366 7.47 3.32 -14.48
C SER A 366 8.48 4.31 -13.90
N GLU A 367 9.11 3.97 -12.76
CA GLU A 367 10.16 4.78 -12.15
C GLU A 367 11.38 4.96 -13.05
N LYS A 368 11.78 3.90 -13.76
CA LYS A 368 12.94 3.94 -14.64
C LYS A 368 12.72 4.79 -15.89
N TYR A 369 11.54 4.73 -16.50
CA TYR A 369 11.32 5.28 -17.85
C TYR A 369 10.49 6.57 -17.87
N ILE A 370 9.54 6.74 -16.95
CA ILE A 370 8.56 7.84 -17.05
C ILE A 370 8.39 8.65 -15.77
N SER A 371 9.18 8.38 -14.72
CA SER A 371 9.01 9.11 -13.46
C SER A 371 9.75 10.43 -13.41
N HIS A 372 9.09 11.41 -12.78
CA HIS A 372 9.65 12.72 -12.52
C HIS A 372 8.87 13.38 -11.37
N ASN A 373 9.25 14.59 -10.97
CA ASN A 373 8.62 15.31 -9.85
C ASN A 373 7.64 16.39 -10.32
N GLY A 374 7.22 16.36 -11.58
CA GLY A 374 6.41 17.43 -12.19
C GLY A 374 7.11 18.78 -12.05
N GLN A 375 6.39 19.76 -11.52
CA GLN A 375 6.89 21.11 -11.21
C GLN A 375 7.62 21.20 -9.86
N TYR A 376 7.56 20.13 -9.04
CA TYR A 376 8.27 20.07 -7.77
C TYR A 376 9.73 19.77 -8.06
N GLY A 377 10.65 20.44 -7.35
CA GLY A 377 12.08 20.22 -7.49
C GLY A 377 12.52 18.81 -7.10
N SER A 378 13.77 18.65 -6.67
CA SER A 378 14.26 17.37 -6.17
C SER A 378 13.58 17.00 -4.85
N SER A 379 12.44 16.30 -4.92
CA SER A 379 11.89 15.56 -3.79
C SER A 379 12.60 14.22 -3.67
N ASN A 380 12.69 13.67 -2.46
CA ASN A 380 13.25 12.33 -2.25
C ASN A 380 12.42 11.22 -2.91
N GLY A 381 11.18 11.51 -3.35
CA GLY A 381 10.29 10.58 -4.04
C GLY A 381 10.13 10.88 -5.54
N LYS A 382 9.35 10.02 -6.21
CA LYS A 382 8.91 10.18 -7.60
C LYS A 382 7.40 10.36 -7.64
N LEU A 383 6.95 11.60 -7.73
CA LEU A 383 5.55 11.96 -7.52
C LEU A 383 4.67 11.76 -8.76
N CYS A 384 5.28 11.77 -9.94
CA CYS A 384 4.60 11.61 -11.22
C CYS A 384 5.08 10.34 -11.93
N GLN A 385 4.14 9.64 -12.56
CA GLN A 385 4.34 8.51 -13.45
C GLN A 385 3.76 8.90 -14.81
N GLY A 386 4.64 9.38 -15.71
CA GLY A 386 4.22 10.05 -16.93
C GLY A 386 3.35 11.27 -16.59
N GLY A 387 2.21 11.43 -17.27
CA GLY A 387 1.31 12.55 -17.05
C GLY A 387 0.45 12.48 -15.78
N THR A 388 0.58 11.44 -14.94
CA THR A 388 -0.35 11.16 -13.84
C THR A 388 0.37 11.09 -12.48
N PRO A 389 -0.22 11.61 -11.38
CA PRO A 389 0.30 11.38 -10.02
C PRO A 389 0.41 9.89 -9.68
N SER A 390 1.51 9.47 -9.05
CA SER A 390 1.79 8.07 -8.70
C SER A 390 0.64 7.41 -7.94
N ILE A 391 0.08 8.11 -6.94
CA ILE A 391 -1.03 7.62 -6.11
C ILE A 391 -2.30 7.33 -6.93
N THR A 392 -2.58 8.13 -7.96
CA THR A 392 -3.74 7.95 -8.83
C THR A 392 -3.61 6.66 -9.65
N VAL A 393 -2.40 6.28 -10.06
CA VAL A 393 -2.17 5.03 -10.80
C VAL A 393 -2.57 3.82 -9.97
N ILE A 394 -2.23 3.79 -8.67
CA ILE A 394 -2.60 2.67 -7.79
C ILE A 394 -4.10 2.62 -7.55
N ILE A 395 -4.70 3.75 -7.19
CA ILE A 395 -6.12 3.81 -6.84
C ILE A 395 -6.98 3.46 -8.06
N THR A 396 -6.65 3.98 -9.24
CA THR A 396 -7.43 3.70 -10.45
C THR A 396 -7.27 2.27 -10.93
N THR A 397 -6.06 1.70 -10.85
CA THR A 397 -5.84 0.34 -11.35
C THR A 397 -6.42 -0.72 -10.42
N LEU A 398 -6.27 -0.56 -9.10
CA LEU A 398 -6.82 -1.52 -8.13
C LEU A 398 -8.31 -1.30 -7.86
N GLY A 399 -8.81 -0.06 -7.99
CA GLY A 399 -10.22 0.27 -7.78
C GLY A 399 -11.16 -0.23 -8.88
N ARG A 400 -10.62 -0.63 -10.05
CA ARG A 400 -11.39 -1.21 -11.17
C ARG A 400 -11.50 -2.75 -11.12
N GLY A 401 -10.85 -3.42 -10.16
CA GLY A 401 -10.63 -4.88 -10.12
C GLY A 401 -11.73 -5.74 -9.51
#